data_AF-A0A8J2FLV2-F1
#
_entry.id   AF-A0A8J2FLV2-F1
#
_cell.length_a   1.000
_cell.length_b   1.000
_cell.length_c   1.000
_cell.angle_alpha   90.00
_cell.angle_beta   90.00
_cell.angle_gamma   90.00
#
_symmetry.space_group_name_H-M   'P 1'
#
loop_
_entity.id
_entity.type
_entity.pdbx_description
1 polymer ?
#
loop_
_entity_poly.entity_id
_entity_poly.type
_entity_poly.pdbx_seq_one_letter_code
_entity_poly.pdbx_strand_id
1 'polypeptide(L)'
;MTSPTTSTAVESSSTATAKERQGVVFDRWPFRLDIAYEYQCWILVAMSVFCATICLLPCLCGVFRSKISKRFTVWVYSRLHTFFCVAFYFNVTVLFFTVGLLPDWTINEYVAICFDFLDWMLIHTVKFLVSALILLGLFILVRFKERIAAAAGVEHMTFFRLGKLNLFHTAQLRGIEVIIWKVEELPSGTGLKPNDVYLECHAGQNEPTRTRVHNNAGAAAVIKETFQVNIDENDVEERFTLLVKDQELLVSSVLCKLQLKTKDVLAIEAQTGKVSEDFVYDANAFSQLQLQPRGKIWLRVNPLEDGEQQPLTSGLC
;
A
#
# COMPACT_ATOMS: atom_id res chain seq x y z
N MET A 1 65.72 -10.99 18.03
CA MET A 1 64.49 -11.50 17.38
C MET A 1 64.29 -10.70 16.12
N THR A 2 64.63 -11.31 14.98
CA THR A 2 64.83 -10.68 13.68
C THR A 2 63.56 -10.79 12.85
N SER A 3 63.03 -9.64 12.44
CA SER A 3 61.89 -9.49 11.53
C SER A 3 62.22 -10.03 10.13
N PRO A 4 61.30 -10.73 9.45
CA PRO A 4 61.52 -11.13 8.06
C PRO A 4 61.34 -9.91 7.15
N THR A 5 62.43 -9.51 6.50
CA THR A 5 62.48 -8.49 5.46
C THR A 5 61.83 -9.04 4.19
N THR A 6 60.60 -8.61 3.91
CA THR A 6 59.92 -8.88 2.63
C THR A 6 60.63 -8.08 1.54
N SER A 7 61.52 -8.72 0.79
CA SER A 7 62.12 -8.15 -0.41
C SER A 7 61.08 -8.07 -1.52
N THR A 8 60.60 -6.86 -1.80
CA THR A 8 59.87 -6.53 -3.02
C THR A 8 60.79 -6.73 -4.23
N ALA A 9 60.63 -7.87 -4.90
CA ALA A 9 61.21 -8.07 -6.23
C ALA A 9 60.53 -7.10 -7.19
N VAL A 10 61.27 -6.10 -7.66
CA VAL A 10 60.87 -5.24 -8.77
C VAL A 10 60.98 -6.09 -10.02
N GLU A 11 59.87 -6.68 -10.46
CA GLU A 11 59.74 -7.27 -11.79
C GLU A 11 60.01 -6.16 -12.81
N SER A 12 61.18 -6.20 -13.43
CA SER A 12 61.52 -5.38 -14.58
C SER A 12 60.51 -5.69 -15.68
N SER A 13 59.59 -4.75 -15.91
CA SER A 13 58.67 -4.73 -17.04
C SER A 13 59.49 -4.71 -18.33
N SER A 14 59.77 -5.90 -18.86
CA SER A 14 60.18 -6.03 -20.25
C SER A 14 59.06 -5.41 -21.07
N THR A 15 59.33 -4.24 -21.63
CA THR A 15 58.52 -3.60 -22.66
C THR A 15 58.42 -4.59 -23.82
N ALA A 16 57.39 -5.43 -23.76
CA ALA A 16 57.00 -6.30 -24.86
C ALA A 16 56.77 -5.37 -26.05
N THR A 17 57.72 -5.37 -26.97
CA THR A 17 57.59 -4.68 -28.25
C THR A 17 56.28 -5.18 -28.86
N ALA A 18 55.31 -4.28 -28.98
CA ALA A 18 53.98 -4.60 -29.46
C ALA A 18 54.12 -5.30 -30.81
N LYS A 19 53.91 -6.61 -30.82
CA LYS A 19 53.98 -7.43 -32.03
C LYS A 19 52.98 -6.84 -33.02
N GLU A 20 53.46 -6.47 -34.21
CA GLU A 20 52.63 -5.89 -35.26
C GLU A 20 51.53 -6.88 -35.60
N ARG A 21 50.27 -6.51 -35.34
CA ARG A 21 49.11 -7.41 -35.46
C ARG A 21 48.84 -7.69 -36.92
N GLN A 22 48.90 -8.97 -37.33
CA GLN A 22 48.86 -9.35 -38.75
C GLN A 22 47.49 -9.80 -39.26
N GLY A 23 46.42 -9.66 -38.46
CA GLY A 23 45.06 -10.04 -38.88
C GLY A 23 44.88 -11.56 -38.91
N VAL A 24 44.43 -12.13 -40.04
CA VAL A 24 44.19 -13.59 -40.14
C VAL A 24 45.50 -14.30 -40.43
N VAL A 25 45.93 -15.16 -39.51
CA VAL A 25 47.16 -15.95 -39.62
C VAL A 25 46.81 -17.38 -40.05
N PHE A 26 47.31 -17.80 -41.21
CA PHE A 26 46.99 -19.07 -41.87
C PHE A 26 47.90 -20.24 -41.46
N ASP A 27 48.56 -20.16 -40.30
CA ASP A 27 49.63 -21.09 -39.93
C ASP A 27 49.13 -22.49 -39.55
N ARG A 28 47.91 -22.60 -39.00
CA ARG A 28 47.27 -23.86 -38.58
C ARG A 28 45.75 -23.76 -38.74
N TRP A 29 45.10 -24.90 -38.99
CA TRP A 29 43.63 -24.99 -38.96
C TRP A 29 43.15 -25.36 -37.55
N PRO A 30 42.11 -24.69 -37.00
CA PRO A 30 41.36 -23.57 -37.56
C PRO A 30 42.19 -22.26 -37.59
N PHE A 31 41.90 -21.38 -38.56
CA PHE A 31 42.65 -20.12 -38.76
C PHE A 31 42.68 -19.27 -37.50
N ARG A 32 43.84 -18.69 -37.16
CA ARG A 32 43.96 -17.85 -35.96
C ARG A 32 43.68 -16.39 -36.30
N LEU A 33 42.88 -15.75 -35.47
CA LEU A 33 42.53 -14.35 -35.60
C LEU A 33 43.39 -13.52 -34.63
N ASP A 34 44.45 -12.89 -35.13
CA ASP A 34 45.38 -12.06 -34.35
C ASP A 34 44.80 -10.65 -34.15
N ILE A 35 43.91 -10.52 -33.17
CA ILE A 35 43.23 -9.27 -32.79
C ILE A 35 43.52 -8.96 -31.31
N ALA A 36 43.42 -7.68 -30.91
CA ALA A 36 43.48 -7.27 -29.52
C ALA A 36 42.57 -8.12 -28.60
N TYR A 37 43.09 -8.51 -27.44
CA TYR A 37 42.40 -9.29 -26.41
C TYR A 37 40.98 -8.76 -26.11
N GLU A 38 40.79 -7.45 -26.01
CA GLU A 38 39.48 -6.84 -25.74
C GLU A 38 38.41 -7.22 -26.76
N TYR A 39 38.74 -7.23 -28.06
CA TYR A 39 37.79 -7.61 -29.11
C TYR A 39 37.52 -9.12 -29.11
N GLN A 40 38.51 -9.94 -28.72
CA GLN A 40 38.29 -11.38 -28.55
C GLN A 40 37.22 -11.64 -27.47
N CYS A 41 37.26 -10.91 -26.35
CA CYS A 41 36.24 -10.96 -25.31
C CYS A 41 34.85 -10.57 -25.87
N TRP A 42 34.76 -9.48 -26.64
CA TRP A 42 33.51 -9.05 -27.25
C TRP A 42 32.93 -10.07 -28.24
N ILE A 43 33.79 -10.73 -29.03
CA ILE A 43 33.37 -11.82 -29.92
C ILE A 43 32.79 -12.98 -29.10
N LEU A 44 33.46 -13.39 -28.01
CA LEU A 44 32.97 -14.46 -27.13
C LEU A 44 31.64 -14.09 -26.47
N VAL A 45 31.49 -12.85 -26.00
CA VAL A 45 30.22 -12.35 -25.45
C VAL A 45 29.12 -12.40 -26.51
N ALA A 46 29.37 -11.89 -27.71
CA ALA A 46 28.40 -11.89 -28.81
C ALA A 46 27.97 -13.32 -29.20
N MET A 47 28.92 -14.26 -29.29
CA MET A 47 28.62 -15.66 -29.60
C MET A 47 27.88 -16.36 -28.47
N SER A 48 28.19 -16.03 -27.21
CA SER A 48 27.46 -16.54 -26.05
C SER A 48 26.01 -16.04 -26.03
N VAL A 49 25.79 -14.75 -26.33
CA VAL A 49 24.44 -14.16 -26.47
C VAL A 49 23.68 -14.79 -27.64
N PHE A 50 24.35 -15.04 -28.76
CA PHE A 50 23.75 -15.73 -29.90
C PHE A 50 23.31 -17.15 -29.55
N CYS A 51 24.18 -17.93 -28.91
CA CYS A 51 23.88 -19.28 -28.45
C CYS A 51 22.72 -19.29 -27.44
N ALA A 52 22.73 -18.36 -26.48
CA ALA A 52 21.63 -18.18 -25.53
C ALA A 52 20.32 -17.83 -26.24
N THR A 53 20.36 -16.98 -27.28
CA THR A 53 19.20 -16.62 -28.09
C THR A 53 18.61 -17.83 -28.82
N ILE A 54 19.45 -18.75 -29.32
CA ILE A 54 18.98 -20.00 -29.93
C ILE A 54 18.27 -20.88 -28.90
N CYS A 55 18.83 -21.01 -27.69
CA CYS A 55 18.18 -21.76 -26.60
C CYS A 55 16.85 -21.13 -26.17
N LEU A 56 16.78 -19.79 -26.16
CA LEU A 56 15.59 -19.02 -25.76
C LEU A 56 14.61 -18.78 -26.91
N LEU A 57 14.95 -19.19 -28.13
CA LEU A 57 14.13 -19.01 -29.33
C LEU A 57 12.69 -19.49 -29.17
N PRO A 58 12.38 -20.63 -28.51
CA PRO A 58 10.99 -21.08 -28.32
C PRO A 58 10.19 -20.10 -27.45
N CYS A 59 10.82 -19.54 -26.41
CA CYS A 59 10.22 -18.55 -25.52
C CYS A 59 9.99 -17.22 -26.25
N LEU A 60 11.00 -16.74 -26.99
CA LEU A 60 10.92 -15.50 -27.78
C LEU A 60 9.83 -15.62 -28.85
N CYS A 61 9.82 -16.70 -29.63
CA CYS A 61 8.81 -16.95 -30.66
C CYS A 61 7.39 -17.10 -30.09
N GLY A 62 7.24 -17.53 -28.84
CA GLY A 62 5.95 -17.57 -28.13
C GLY A 62 5.34 -16.18 -27.88
N VAL A 63 6.18 -15.16 -27.65
CA VAL A 63 5.74 -13.77 -27.42
C VAL A 63 5.32 -13.10 -28.74
N PHE A 64 5.94 -13.45 -29.87
CA PHE A 64 5.61 -12.85 -31.16
C PHE A 64 4.26 -13.33 -31.71
N ARG A 65 3.44 -12.38 -32.17
CA ARG A 65 2.06 -12.62 -32.66
C ARG A 65 1.98 -13.10 -34.12
N SER A 66 3.11 -13.33 -34.79
CA SER A 66 3.14 -13.65 -36.22
C SER A 66 2.67 -15.09 -36.52
N LYS A 67 2.13 -15.34 -37.71
CA LYS A 67 1.66 -16.69 -38.09
C LYS A 67 2.81 -17.70 -38.21
N ILE A 68 3.99 -17.22 -38.63
CA ILE A 68 5.19 -18.03 -38.80
C ILE A 68 5.75 -18.44 -37.43
N SER A 69 5.84 -17.50 -36.47
CA SER A 69 6.31 -17.81 -35.11
C SER A 69 5.39 -18.83 -34.45
N LYS A 70 4.07 -18.70 -34.58
CA LYS A 70 3.12 -19.69 -34.03
C LYS A 70 3.30 -21.09 -34.60
N ARG A 71 3.49 -21.23 -35.92
CA ARG A 71 3.74 -22.55 -36.55
C ARG A 71 5.04 -23.15 -36.07
N PHE A 72 6.09 -22.33 -35.99
CA PHE A 72 7.39 -22.74 -35.47
C PHE A 72 7.28 -23.19 -34.00
N THR A 73 6.64 -22.39 -33.15
CA THR A 73 6.42 -22.71 -31.73
C THR A 73 5.65 -24.01 -31.55
N VAL A 74 4.56 -24.24 -32.31
CA VAL A 74 3.81 -25.52 -32.27
C VAL A 74 4.70 -26.70 -32.67
N TRP A 75 5.51 -26.55 -33.71
CA TRP A 75 6.46 -27.58 -34.12
C TRP A 75 7.51 -27.86 -33.03
N VAL A 76 8.12 -26.82 -32.45
CA VAL A 76 9.12 -26.95 -31.39
C VAL A 76 8.52 -27.61 -30.15
N TYR A 77 7.34 -27.19 -29.69
CA TYR A 77 6.69 -27.79 -28.53
C TYR A 77 6.37 -29.27 -28.75
N SER A 78 6.02 -29.67 -29.97
CA SER A 78 5.80 -31.09 -30.29
C SER A 78 7.07 -31.95 -30.23
N ARG A 79 8.26 -31.34 -30.35
CA ARG A 79 9.57 -32.01 -30.43
C ARG A 79 10.62 -31.34 -29.57
N LEU A 80 10.22 -30.94 -28.36
CA LEU A 80 11.04 -30.11 -27.47
C LEU A 80 12.39 -30.77 -27.14
N HIS A 81 12.38 -32.07 -26.87
CA HIS A 81 13.60 -32.85 -26.61
C HIS A 81 14.57 -32.82 -27.81
N THR A 82 14.07 -33.05 -29.04
CA THR A 82 14.90 -33.03 -30.25
C THR A 82 15.48 -31.65 -30.49
N PHE A 83 14.65 -30.61 -30.32
CA PHE A 83 15.09 -29.22 -30.47
C PHE A 83 16.23 -28.88 -29.52
N PHE A 84 16.09 -29.17 -28.22
CA PHE A 84 17.13 -28.88 -27.24
C PHE A 84 18.40 -29.68 -27.46
N CYS A 85 18.31 -30.96 -27.86
CA CYS A 85 19.49 -31.73 -28.21
C CYS A 85 20.22 -31.12 -29.42
N VAL A 86 19.51 -30.80 -30.50
CA VAL A 86 20.12 -30.21 -31.71
C VAL A 86 20.70 -28.82 -31.41
N ALA A 87 19.97 -27.97 -30.70
CA ALA A 87 20.43 -26.65 -30.28
C ALA A 87 21.67 -26.73 -29.38
N PHE A 88 21.71 -27.70 -28.45
CA PHE A 88 22.87 -27.93 -27.59
C PHE A 88 24.11 -28.32 -28.41
N TYR A 89 24.01 -29.33 -29.28
CA TYR A 89 25.15 -29.73 -30.12
C TYR A 89 25.60 -28.61 -31.05
N PHE A 90 24.66 -27.87 -31.62
CA PHE A 90 24.95 -26.70 -32.46
C PHE A 90 25.72 -25.62 -31.67
N ASN A 91 25.21 -25.21 -30.51
CA ASN A 91 25.84 -24.20 -29.67
C ASN A 91 27.23 -24.63 -29.19
N VAL A 92 27.38 -25.87 -28.74
CA VAL A 92 28.69 -26.42 -28.36
C VAL A 92 29.65 -26.36 -29.54
N THR A 93 29.22 -26.79 -30.73
CA THR A 93 30.08 -26.77 -31.93
C THR A 93 30.51 -25.35 -32.30
N VAL A 94 29.57 -24.39 -32.29
CA VAL A 94 29.86 -22.98 -32.58
C VAL A 94 30.83 -22.40 -31.56
N LEU A 95 30.62 -22.63 -30.27
CA LEU A 95 31.49 -22.12 -29.21
C LEU A 95 32.89 -22.73 -29.25
N PHE A 96 33.01 -24.06 -29.42
CA PHE A 96 34.31 -24.72 -29.58
C PHE A 96 35.06 -24.21 -30.81
N PHE A 97 34.35 -24.01 -31.92
CA PHE A 97 34.93 -23.43 -33.12
C PHE A 97 35.39 -22.00 -32.90
N THR A 98 34.57 -21.14 -32.28
CA THR A 98 34.94 -19.74 -31.96
C THR A 98 36.14 -19.67 -31.02
N VAL A 99 36.15 -20.44 -29.93
CA VAL A 99 37.29 -20.47 -29.00
C VAL A 99 38.55 -20.98 -29.72
N GLY A 100 38.42 -21.98 -30.60
CA GLY A 100 39.54 -22.47 -31.40
C GLY A 100 40.13 -21.44 -32.38
N LEU A 101 39.36 -20.44 -32.82
CA LEU A 101 39.83 -19.33 -33.66
C LEU A 101 40.60 -18.26 -32.87
N LEU A 102 40.37 -18.18 -31.55
CA LEU A 102 40.95 -17.15 -30.68
C LEU A 102 42.24 -17.67 -30.03
N PRO A 103 43.40 -17.04 -30.30
CA PRO A 103 44.69 -17.58 -29.87
C PRO A 103 44.94 -17.46 -28.36
N ASP A 104 44.33 -16.47 -27.70
CA ASP A 104 44.58 -16.14 -26.28
C ASP A 104 43.58 -16.81 -25.33
N TRP A 105 42.68 -17.65 -25.85
CA TRP A 105 41.60 -18.26 -25.08
C TRP A 105 41.69 -19.78 -25.11
N THR A 106 41.64 -20.40 -23.94
CA THR A 106 41.42 -21.84 -23.80
C THR A 106 39.97 -22.16 -23.49
N ILE A 107 39.51 -23.36 -23.86
CA ILE A 107 38.16 -23.84 -23.54
C ILE A 107 37.94 -23.88 -22.03
N ASN A 108 38.98 -24.24 -21.26
CA ASN A 108 38.90 -24.32 -19.80
C ASN A 108 38.70 -22.94 -19.17
N GLU A 109 39.41 -21.91 -19.64
CA GLU A 109 39.23 -20.52 -19.16
C GLU A 109 37.83 -20.00 -19.49
N TYR A 110 37.35 -20.25 -20.71
CA TYR A 110 35.98 -19.86 -21.09
C TYR A 110 34.93 -20.53 -20.19
N VAL A 111 35.05 -21.84 -19.95
CA VAL A 111 34.14 -22.58 -19.08
C VAL A 111 34.20 -22.07 -17.63
N ALA A 112 35.40 -21.78 -17.10
CA ALA A 112 35.56 -21.19 -15.78
C ALA A 112 34.83 -19.84 -15.65
N ILE A 113 35.00 -18.94 -16.63
CA ILE A 113 34.29 -17.65 -16.64
C ILE A 113 32.78 -17.83 -16.74
N CYS A 114 32.29 -18.81 -17.52
CA CYS A 114 30.87 -19.13 -17.54
C CYS A 114 30.36 -19.56 -16.16
N PHE A 115 31.12 -20.37 -15.41
CA PHE A 115 30.75 -20.74 -14.05
C PHE A 115 30.77 -19.55 -13.09
N ASP A 116 31.79 -18.68 -13.18
CA ASP A 116 31.86 -17.46 -12.36
C ASP A 116 30.67 -16.52 -12.65
N PHE A 117 30.27 -16.40 -13.92
CA PHE A 117 29.10 -15.63 -14.31
C PHE A 117 27.79 -16.25 -13.78
N LEU A 118 27.65 -17.57 -13.81
CA LEU A 118 26.50 -18.28 -13.24
C LEU A 118 26.42 -18.11 -11.72
N ASP A 119 27.55 -18.20 -11.02
CA ASP A 119 27.60 -17.95 -9.57
C ASP A 119 27.23 -16.50 -9.24
N TRP A 120 27.78 -15.54 -9.99
CA TRP A 120 27.40 -14.13 -9.88
C TRP A 120 25.90 -13.92 -10.07
N MET A 121 25.29 -14.54 -11.09
CA MET A 121 23.85 -14.47 -11.34
C MET A 121 23.02 -15.08 -10.19
N LEU A 122 23.46 -16.22 -9.63
CA LEU A 122 22.77 -16.90 -8.53
C LEU A 122 22.78 -16.02 -7.27
N ILE A 123 23.94 -15.46 -6.92
CA ILE A 123 24.09 -14.56 -5.77
C ILE A 123 23.15 -13.35 -5.91
N HIS A 124 23.06 -12.74 -7.10
CA HIS A 124 22.17 -11.60 -7.32
C HIS A 124 20.70 -12.00 -7.33
N THR A 125 20.36 -13.17 -7.84
CA THR A 125 18.99 -13.70 -7.81
C THR A 125 18.52 -13.93 -6.37
N VAL A 126 19.38 -14.47 -5.50
CA VAL A 126 19.07 -14.63 -4.07
C VAL A 126 18.84 -13.27 -3.40
N LYS A 127 19.71 -12.28 -3.65
CA LYS A 127 19.53 -10.91 -3.14
C LYS A 127 18.20 -10.29 -3.60
N PHE A 128 17.86 -10.48 -4.88
CA PHE A 128 16.61 -10.00 -5.44
C PHE A 128 15.38 -10.66 -4.78
N LEU A 129 15.40 -11.99 -4.61
CA LEU A 129 14.30 -12.72 -3.95
C LEU A 129 14.12 -12.29 -2.49
N VAL A 130 15.21 -12.11 -1.74
CA VAL A 130 15.16 -11.62 -0.36
C VAL A 130 14.56 -10.22 -0.30
N SER A 131 14.98 -9.31 -1.18
CA SER A 131 14.41 -7.95 -1.26
C SER A 131 12.92 -7.96 -1.62
N ALA A 132 12.51 -8.78 -2.60
CA ALA A 132 11.12 -8.95 -2.98
C ALA A 132 10.26 -9.51 -1.83
N LEU A 133 10.80 -10.43 -1.04
CA LEU A 133 10.13 -10.98 0.13
C LEU A 133 9.94 -9.93 1.25
N ILE A 134 10.93 -9.06 1.47
CA ILE A 134 10.80 -7.93 2.41
C ILE A 134 9.70 -6.97 1.95
N LEU A 135 9.68 -6.60 0.66
CA LEU A 135 8.64 -5.73 0.11
C LEU A 135 7.25 -6.37 0.20
N LEU A 136 7.15 -7.68 -0.05
CA LEU A 136 5.90 -8.42 0.12
C LEU A 136 5.44 -8.43 1.58
N GLY A 137 6.35 -8.65 2.52
CA GLY A 137 6.06 -8.59 3.96
C GLY A 137 5.56 -7.21 4.39
N LEU A 138 6.21 -6.15 3.93
CA LEU A 138 5.79 -4.78 4.17
C LEU A 138 4.41 -4.49 3.54
N PHE A 139 4.19 -4.95 2.32
CA PHE A 139 2.90 -4.81 1.63
C PHE A 139 1.77 -5.49 2.39
N ILE A 140 1.99 -6.72 2.87
CA ILE A 140 1.03 -7.45 3.70
C ILE A 140 0.75 -6.67 4.98
N LEU A 141 1.78 -6.21 5.68
CA LEU A 141 1.64 -5.44 6.92
C LEU A 141 0.79 -4.19 6.69
N VAL A 142 1.10 -3.40 5.64
CA VAL A 142 0.34 -2.20 5.29
C VAL A 142 -1.11 -2.53 4.93
N ARG A 143 -1.33 -3.61 4.15
CA ARG A 143 -2.66 -3.99 3.68
C ARG A 143 -3.57 -4.52 4.80
N PHE A 144 -2.98 -5.16 5.81
CA PHE A 144 -3.69 -5.82 6.91
C PHE A 144 -3.59 -5.08 8.25
N LYS A 145 -3.02 -3.87 8.30
CA LYS A 145 -2.81 -3.11 9.53
C LYS A 145 -4.07 -2.99 10.41
N GLU A 146 -5.25 -2.81 9.81
CA GLU A 146 -6.51 -2.67 10.55
C GLU A 146 -6.94 -3.98 11.20
N ARG A 147 -6.73 -5.12 10.51
CA ARG A 147 -7.02 -6.45 11.06
C ARG A 147 -6.03 -6.82 12.16
N ILE A 148 -4.76 -6.46 11.99
CA ILE A 148 -3.72 -6.67 13.00
C ILE A 148 -4.01 -5.81 14.24
N ALA A 149 -4.38 -4.54 14.06
CA ALA A 149 -4.76 -3.64 15.15
C ALA A 149 -6.00 -4.13 15.91
N ALA A 150 -7.02 -4.62 15.17
CA ALA A 150 -8.19 -5.23 15.78
C ALA A 150 -7.84 -6.50 16.57
N ALA A 151 -7.03 -7.40 15.98
CA ALA A 151 -6.59 -8.62 16.66
C ALA A 151 -5.70 -8.36 17.88
N ALA A 152 -4.95 -7.25 17.88
CA ALA A 152 -4.15 -6.81 19.01
C ALA A 152 -4.99 -6.21 20.16
N GLY A 153 -6.33 -6.20 20.06
CA GLY A 153 -7.22 -5.68 21.09
C GLY A 153 -7.18 -4.15 21.22
N VAL A 154 -6.64 -3.46 20.21
CA VAL A 154 -6.62 -1.99 20.15
C VAL A 154 -7.96 -1.50 19.60
N GLU A 155 -9.07 -1.91 20.23
CA GLU A 155 -10.42 -1.56 19.78
C GLU A 155 -10.89 -0.20 20.32
N HIS A 156 -10.21 0.36 21.32
CA HIS A 156 -10.63 1.59 22.02
C HIS A 156 -9.62 2.75 22.05
N MET A 157 -8.44 2.60 21.47
CA MET A 157 -7.53 3.74 21.31
C MET A 157 -7.70 4.36 19.93
N THR A 158 -8.50 5.43 19.88
CA THR A 158 -8.57 6.41 18.78
C THR A 158 -7.25 7.15 18.53
N PHE A 159 -6.18 6.83 19.28
CA PHE A 159 -4.93 7.59 19.32
C PHE A 159 -4.18 7.71 18.00
N PHE A 160 -4.40 6.84 17.02
CA PHE A 160 -3.80 6.99 15.70
C PHE A 160 -4.73 6.52 14.58
N ARG A 161 -5.86 7.21 14.39
CA ARG A 161 -6.32 7.41 13.00
C ARG A 161 -5.30 8.36 12.36
N LEU A 162 -4.18 7.79 11.90
CA LEU A 162 -3.45 8.33 10.75
C LEU A 162 -4.51 8.41 9.66
N GLY A 163 -5.21 9.56 9.62
CA GLY A 163 -6.11 9.90 8.54
C GLY A 163 -5.37 9.52 7.28
N LYS A 164 -6.06 8.81 6.38
CA LYS A 164 -5.54 8.57 5.02
C LYS A 164 -4.76 9.81 4.65
N LEU A 165 -3.47 9.65 4.34
CA LEU A 165 -2.49 10.72 4.08
C LEU A 165 -2.98 11.61 2.92
N ASN A 166 -4.08 12.29 3.15
CA ASN A 166 -4.66 13.35 2.39
C ASN A 166 -3.85 14.58 2.82
N LEU A 167 -2.52 14.49 2.65
CA LEU A 167 -1.60 15.61 2.80
C LEU A 167 -2.01 16.79 1.90
N PHE A 168 -2.88 16.52 0.92
CA PHE A 168 -3.39 17.47 -0.07
C PHE A 168 -4.88 17.79 0.07
N HIS A 169 -5.61 17.16 1.00
CA HIS A 169 -7.02 17.49 1.23
C HIS A 169 -7.16 18.05 2.65
N THR A 170 -7.09 19.38 2.74
CA THR A 170 -7.55 20.10 3.92
C THR A 170 -9.07 19.91 4.00
N ALA A 171 -9.55 18.95 4.78
CA ALA A 171 -10.97 18.85 5.09
C ALA A 171 -11.40 20.15 5.77
N GLN A 172 -12.32 20.89 5.13
CA GLN A 172 -12.95 22.06 5.75
C GLN A 172 -14.00 21.52 6.71
N LEU A 173 -13.59 21.35 7.96
CA LEU A 173 -14.47 20.93 9.03
C LEU A 173 -15.31 22.13 9.50
N ARG A 174 -16.63 22.02 9.38
CA ARG A 174 -17.59 23.04 9.85
C ARG A 174 -18.20 22.60 11.17
N GLY A 175 -18.15 23.48 12.16
CA GLY A 175 -18.79 23.25 13.46
C GLY A 175 -20.31 23.33 13.35
N ILE A 176 -21.00 22.34 13.91
CA ILE A 176 -22.45 22.36 14.12
C ILE A 176 -22.76 22.11 15.60
N GLU A 177 -23.84 22.72 16.06
CA GLU A 177 -24.39 22.53 17.38
C GLU A 177 -25.64 21.63 17.29
N VAL A 178 -25.62 20.49 17.97
CA VAL A 178 -26.68 19.51 17.99
C VAL A 178 -27.40 19.56 19.32
N ILE A 179 -28.65 20.04 19.33
CA ILE A 179 -29.48 20.21 20.52
C ILE A 179 -30.49 19.07 20.60
N ILE A 180 -30.56 18.41 21.76
CA ILE A 180 -31.48 17.30 22.03
C ILE A 180 -32.48 17.71 23.09
N TRP A 181 -33.77 17.73 22.73
CA TRP A 181 -34.82 18.08 23.68
C TRP A 181 -35.24 16.91 24.56
N LYS A 182 -35.76 15.84 23.93
CA LYS A 182 -36.34 14.69 24.62
C LYS A 182 -36.30 13.44 23.74
N VAL A 183 -36.44 12.30 24.40
CA VAL A 183 -36.61 10.97 23.80
C VAL A 183 -37.86 10.32 24.37
N GLU A 184 -38.64 9.65 23.52
CA GLU A 184 -39.90 8.99 23.90
C GLU A 184 -40.00 7.58 23.30
N GLU A 185 -40.87 6.76 23.89
CA GLU A 185 -41.16 5.38 23.45
C GLU A 185 -39.93 4.46 23.40
N LEU A 186 -38.99 4.64 24.34
CA LEU A 186 -37.80 3.80 24.46
C LEU A 186 -38.17 2.36 24.87
N PRO A 187 -37.48 1.34 24.35
CA PRO A 187 -37.61 -0.02 24.88
C PRO A 187 -37.04 -0.09 26.30
N SER A 188 -37.64 -0.92 27.15
CA SER A 188 -37.10 -1.25 28.47
C SER A 188 -35.85 -2.13 28.32
N GLY A 189 -34.71 -1.71 28.87
CA GLY A 189 -33.46 -2.46 28.86
C GLY A 189 -33.52 -3.68 29.76
N THR A 190 -34.10 -3.52 30.96
CA THR A 190 -34.33 -4.59 31.93
C THR A 190 -35.78 -4.56 32.45
N GLY A 191 -36.45 -5.71 32.48
CA GLY A 191 -37.93 -5.78 32.59
C GLY A 191 -38.57 -5.25 33.89
N LEU A 192 -37.79 -4.97 34.94
CA LEU A 192 -38.31 -4.47 36.22
C LEU A 192 -37.74 -3.11 36.64
N LYS A 193 -36.61 -2.67 36.06
CA LYS A 193 -35.94 -1.42 36.43
C LYS A 193 -36.24 -0.35 35.36
N PRO A 194 -36.63 0.87 35.74
CA PRO A 194 -36.64 1.98 34.80
C PRO A 194 -35.24 2.23 34.22
N ASN A 195 -35.15 2.56 32.94
CA ASN A 195 -33.87 2.81 32.26
C ASN A 195 -33.18 4.08 32.83
N ASP A 196 -31.86 4.03 32.98
CA ASP A 196 -30.98 5.16 33.29
C ASP A 196 -30.38 5.67 31.97
N VAL A 197 -31.02 6.67 31.37
CA VAL A 197 -30.80 7.00 29.96
C VAL A 197 -29.72 8.06 29.77
N TYR A 198 -28.80 7.83 28.84
CA TYR A 198 -27.90 8.86 28.30
C TYR A 198 -27.73 8.68 26.79
N LEU A 199 -27.23 9.71 26.10
CA LEU A 199 -26.89 9.62 24.68
C LEU A 199 -25.39 9.71 24.46
N GLU A 200 -24.94 9.00 23.43
CA GLU A 200 -23.60 9.07 22.89
C GLU A 200 -23.66 9.41 21.40
N CYS A 201 -22.94 10.46 21.01
CA CYS A 201 -22.88 10.98 19.65
C CYS A 201 -21.54 10.60 19.01
N HIS A 202 -21.61 10.01 17.81
CA HIS A 202 -20.46 9.71 16.97
C HIS A 202 -20.63 10.41 15.64
N ALA A 203 -19.80 11.42 15.38
CA ALA A 203 -19.80 12.18 14.13
C ALA A 203 -18.42 12.06 13.48
N GLY A 204 -18.27 11.15 12.52
CA GLY A 204 -17.09 11.17 11.67
C GLY A 204 -15.74 11.00 12.37
N GLN A 205 -14.92 12.06 12.31
CA GLN A 205 -13.62 12.16 12.96
C GLN A 205 -13.64 12.74 14.39
N ASN A 206 -14.80 13.19 14.89
CA ASN A 206 -14.89 13.74 16.24
C ASN A 206 -14.72 12.66 17.31
N GLU A 207 -14.26 13.08 18.49
CA GLU A 207 -14.32 12.25 19.68
C GLU A 207 -15.78 12.01 20.08
N PRO A 208 -16.13 10.81 20.57
CA PRO A 208 -17.49 10.53 21.04
C PRO A 208 -17.89 11.47 22.18
N THR A 209 -18.98 12.22 21.99
CA THR A 209 -19.54 13.11 23.02
C THR A 209 -20.73 12.45 23.71
N ARG A 210 -20.93 12.73 25.00
CA ARG A 210 -21.96 12.06 25.82
C ARG A 210 -22.75 13.06 26.65
N THR A 211 -24.05 12.82 26.79
CA THR A 211 -24.89 13.58 27.74
C THR A 211 -24.66 13.12 29.17
N ARG A 212 -25.22 13.86 30.11
CA ARG A 212 -25.43 13.34 31.47
C ARG A 212 -26.45 12.20 31.46
N VAL A 213 -26.46 11.46 32.56
CA VAL A 213 -27.33 10.31 32.74
C VAL A 213 -28.60 10.73 33.48
N HIS A 214 -29.73 10.39 32.91
CA HIS A 214 -31.06 10.65 33.46
C HIS A 214 -31.57 9.40 34.19
N ASN A 215 -31.34 9.37 35.50
CA ASN A 215 -31.69 8.23 36.33
C ASN A 215 -33.20 8.01 36.41
N ASN A 216 -33.61 6.74 36.38
CA ASN A 216 -35.01 6.30 36.45
C ASN A 216 -35.93 6.95 35.40
N ALA A 217 -35.43 7.24 34.19
CA ALA A 217 -36.22 7.86 33.13
C ALA A 217 -37.30 6.91 32.57
N GLY A 218 -37.04 5.59 32.54
CA GLY A 218 -37.99 4.62 32.02
C GLY A 218 -38.14 4.71 30.49
N ALA A 219 -39.37 4.91 29.99
CA ALA A 219 -39.66 4.90 28.55
C ALA A 219 -39.49 6.26 27.85
N ALA A 220 -39.31 7.35 28.60
CA ALA A 220 -39.13 8.69 28.07
C ALA A 220 -38.21 9.53 28.96
N ALA A 221 -37.38 10.38 28.37
CA ALA A 221 -36.47 11.27 29.10
C ALA A 221 -36.46 12.67 28.48
N VAL A 222 -36.49 13.69 29.33
CA VAL A 222 -36.25 15.09 28.93
C VAL A 222 -34.78 15.40 29.18
N ILE A 223 -34.06 15.75 28.12
CA ILE A 223 -32.60 15.82 28.11
C ILE A 223 -32.15 17.27 28.15
N LYS A 224 -32.56 18.06 27.15
CA LYS A 224 -32.21 19.49 27.02
C LYS A 224 -30.70 19.73 27.11
N GLU A 225 -29.94 18.91 26.40
CA GLU A 225 -28.47 19.01 26.31
C GLU A 225 -28.03 19.21 24.87
N THR A 226 -26.80 19.70 24.72
CA THR A 226 -26.26 20.15 23.45
C THR A 226 -24.86 19.60 23.22
N PHE A 227 -24.54 19.25 21.98
CA PHE A 227 -23.21 18.85 21.54
C PHE A 227 -22.66 19.82 20.50
N GLN A 228 -21.35 20.01 20.49
CA GLN A 228 -20.66 20.65 19.38
C GLN A 228 -19.86 19.58 18.65
N VAL A 229 -20.07 19.45 17.34
CA VAL A 229 -19.38 18.47 16.50
C VAL A 229 -18.98 19.11 15.19
N ASN A 230 -17.85 18.68 14.64
CA ASN A 230 -17.34 19.18 13.37
C ASN A 230 -17.70 18.22 12.22
N ILE A 231 -18.37 18.69 11.17
CA ILE A 231 -18.72 17.87 10.00
C ILE A 231 -17.90 18.28 8.79
N ASP A 232 -17.50 17.32 7.94
CA ASP A 232 -16.96 17.63 6.62
C ASP A 232 -18.11 17.71 5.62
N GLU A 233 -18.46 18.92 5.18
CA GLU A 233 -19.55 19.13 4.22
C GLU A 233 -19.31 18.46 2.87
N ASN A 234 -18.04 18.20 2.54
CA ASN A 234 -17.67 17.56 1.28
C ASN A 234 -17.89 16.03 1.34
N ASP A 235 -17.85 15.43 2.54
CA ASP A 235 -18.11 14.00 2.73
C ASP A 235 -19.58 13.75 3.07
N VAL A 236 -20.40 13.73 2.01
CA VAL A 236 -21.85 13.51 2.09
C VAL A 236 -22.21 12.13 2.65
N GLU A 237 -21.29 11.17 2.58
CA GLU A 237 -21.48 9.79 3.01
C GLU A 237 -20.98 9.51 4.44
N GLU A 238 -20.34 10.50 5.07
CA GLU A 238 -19.94 10.42 6.47
C GLU A 238 -21.18 10.20 7.36
N ARG A 239 -21.02 9.33 8.36
CA ARG A 239 -22.12 8.87 9.21
C ARG A 239 -22.11 9.60 10.54
N PHE A 240 -23.24 10.22 10.84
CA PHE A 240 -23.59 10.75 12.13
C PHE A 240 -24.48 9.75 12.86
N THR A 241 -24.01 9.21 13.98
CA THR A 241 -24.71 8.19 14.76
C THR A 241 -24.99 8.69 16.16
N LEU A 242 -26.26 8.73 16.55
CA LEU A 242 -26.68 8.94 17.94
C LEU A 242 -27.12 7.59 18.53
N LEU A 243 -26.55 7.24 19.67
CA LEU A 243 -26.88 6.04 20.42
C LEU A 243 -27.60 6.46 21.70
N VAL A 244 -28.77 5.90 21.94
CA VAL A 244 -29.45 6.00 23.25
C VAL A 244 -29.07 4.76 24.04
N LYS A 245 -28.45 4.96 25.20
CA LYS A 245 -27.92 3.89 26.04
C LYS A 245 -28.56 3.88 27.42
N ASP A 246 -28.66 2.70 27.99
CA ASP A 246 -29.01 2.47 29.39
C ASP A 246 -27.71 2.25 30.17
N GLN A 247 -27.48 3.06 31.21
CA GLN A 247 -26.31 2.94 32.06
C GLN A 247 -26.58 1.90 33.16
N GLU A 248 -25.88 0.77 33.08
CA GLU A 248 -25.74 -0.14 34.22
C GLU A 248 -24.39 0.05 34.90
N LEU A 249 -24.24 -0.55 36.08
CA LEU A 249 -23.08 -0.34 36.96
C LEU A 249 -21.75 -0.81 36.33
N LEU A 250 -21.81 -1.77 35.41
CA LEU A 250 -20.63 -2.39 34.78
C LEU A 250 -20.60 -2.28 33.25
N VAL A 251 -21.77 -2.19 32.60
CA VAL A 251 -21.91 -2.22 31.15
C VAL A 251 -22.97 -1.21 30.74
N SER A 252 -22.78 -0.56 29.59
CA SER A 252 -23.84 0.23 28.95
C SER A 252 -24.46 -0.59 27.83
N SER A 253 -25.79 -0.69 27.84
CA SER A 253 -26.52 -1.38 26.77
C SER A 253 -27.10 -0.35 25.80
N VAL A 254 -27.11 -0.65 24.50
CA VAL A 254 -27.71 0.24 23.49
C VAL A 254 -29.19 -0.08 23.41
N LEU A 255 -30.04 0.87 23.80
CA LEU A 255 -31.49 0.73 23.70
C LEU A 255 -31.96 0.93 22.25
N CYS A 256 -31.50 2.01 21.62
CA CYS A 256 -31.80 2.32 20.23
C CYS A 256 -30.75 3.26 19.62
N LYS A 257 -30.77 3.38 18.30
CA LYS A 257 -29.84 4.21 17.53
C LYS A 257 -30.53 4.99 16.43
N LEU A 258 -29.96 6.15 16.12
CA LEU A 258 -30.24 6.93 14.92
C LEU A 258 -28.97 6.99 14.09
N GLN A 259 -29.08 6.71 12.79
CA GLN A 259 -27.99 6.86 11.83
C GLN A 259 -28.43 7.81 10.74
N LEU A 260 -27.70 8.92 10.60
CA LEU A 260 -27.91 9.95 9.59
C LEU A 260 -26.65 10.06 8.74
N LYS A 261 -26.80 10.37 7.45
CA LYS A 261 -25.68 10.83 6.64
C LYS A 261 -25.49 12.33 6.81
N THR A 262 -24.32 12.86 6.47
CA THR A 262 -24.05 14.31 6.50
C THR A 262 -25.11 15.11 5.75
N LYS A 263 -25.58 14.64 4.57
CA LYS A 263 -26.70 15.29 3.86
C LYS A 263 -27.98 15.41 4.68
N ASP A 264 -28.29 14.42 5.51
CA ASP A 264 -29.52 14.39 6.29
C ASP A 264 -29.38 15.36 7.47
N VAL A 265 -28.19 15.45 8.05
CA VAL A 265 -27.84 16.44 9.09
C VAL A 265 -27.96 17.86 8.54
N LEU A 266 -27.39 18.13 7.36
CA LEU A 266 -27.52 19.44 6.69
C LEU A 266 -28.97 19.77 6.32
N ALA A 267 -29.77 18.76 5.95
CA ALA A 267 -31.20 18.97 5.69
C ALA A 267 -31.99 19.31 6.97
N ILE A 268 -31.64 18.71 8.11
CA ILE A 268 -32.21 19.06 9.41
C ILE A 268 -31.77 20.46 9.83
N GLU A 269 -30.50 20.80 9.63
CA GLU A 269 -29.96 22.15 9.86
C GLU A 269 -30.74 23.19 9.04
N ALA A 270 -30.99 22.96 7.76
CA ALA A 270 -31.77 23.87 6.92
C ALA A 270 -33.22 24.05 7.41
N GLN A 271 -33.80 23.04 8.08
CA GLN A 271 -35.15 23.09 8.63
C GLN A 271 -35.20 23.78 10.00
N THR A 272 -34.28 23.45 10.91
CA THR A 272 -34.32 23.88 12.32
C THR A 272 -33.36 25.01 12.66
N GLY A 273 -32.34 25.24 11.84
CA GLY A 273 -31.19 26.11 12.10
C GLY A 273 -31.45 27.61 11.94
N LYS A 274 -32.71 28.05 11.84
CA LYS A 274 -33.01 29.49 11.87
C LYS A 274 -32.68 30.04 13.26
N VAL A 275 -31.66 30.90 13.29
CA VAL A 275 -31.26 31.66 14.49
C VAL A 275 -32.48 32.44 14.96
N SER A 276 -32.98 32.08 16.14
CA SER A 276 -34.05 32.80 16.81
C SER A 276 -33.44 33.31 18.10
N GLU A 277 -33.45 34.63 18.28
CA GLU A 277 -32.86 35.30 19.45
C GLU A 277 -33.49 34.82 20.76
N ASP A 278 -34.77 34.39 20.71
CA ASP A 278 -35.49 33.81 21.83
C ASP A 278 -35.74 32.31 21.61
N PHE A 279 -34.78 31.47 22.01
CA PHE A 279 -34.94 30.03 21.92
C PHE A 279 -35.93 29.48 22.96
N VAL A 280 -37.06 28.95 22.48
CA VAL A 280 -38.05 28.26 23.31
C VAL A 280 -38.11 26.78 22.91
N TYR A 281 -38.16 25.90 23.92
CA TYR A 281 -38.35 24.46 23.73
C TYR A 281 -39.79 24.15 23.30
N ASP A 282 -40.07 24.31 22.01
CA ASP A 282 -41.35 23.99 21.38
C ASP A 282 -41.21 22.85 20.35
N ALA A 283 -42.28 22.10 20.12
CA ALA A 283 -42.30 21.00 19.15
C ALA A 283 -41.98 21.46 17.72
N ASN A 284 -42.31 22.70 17.37
CA ASN A 284 -42.01 23.27 16.05
C ASN A 284 -40.52 23.63 15.87
N ALA A 285 -39.77 23.75 16.95
CA ALA A 285 -38.35 24.08 16.91
C ALA A 285 -37.45 22.85 16.70
N PHE A 286 -38.01 21.64 16.75
CA PHE A 286 -37.26 20.37 16.68
C PHE A 286 -37.79 19.47 15.58
N SER A 287 -36.88 18.77 14.90
CA SER A 287 -37.23 17.70 13.97
C SER A 287 -37.43 16.40 14.75
N GLN A 288 -38.59 15.78 14.58
CA GLN A 288 -38.90 14.49 15.19
C GLN A 288 -38.38 13.36 14.30
N LEU A 289 -37.44 12.58 14.81
CA LEU A 289 -36.81 11.47 14.09
C LEU A 289 -37.10 10.14 14.78
N GLN A 290 -37.25 9.08 13.97
CA GLN A 290 -37.54 7.74 14.46
C GLN A 290 -36.25 6.99 14.77
N LEU A 291 -36.17 6.41 15.97
CA LEU A 291 -35.06 5.58 16.43
C LEU A 291 -35.27 4.11 16.04
N GLN A 292 -34.18 3.38 15.80
CA GLN A 292 -34.19 1.94 15.54
C GLN A 292 -33.69 1.18 16.79
N PRO A 293 -34.40 0.14 17.27
CA PRO A 293 -35.58 -0.51 16.68
C PRO A 293 -36.91 0.21 16.97
N ARG A 294 -36.99 1.00 18.06
CA ARG A 294 -38.19 1.75 18.46
C ARG A 294 -37.78 3.03 19.22
N GLY A 295 -38.63 4.05 19.16
CA GLY A 295 -38.48 5.30 19.90
C GLY A 295 -38.49 6.53 18.99
N LYS A 296 -38.65 7.71 19.58
CA LYS A 296 -38.62 9.00 18.89
C LYS A 296 -37.63 9.92 19.59
N ILE A 297 -36.91 10.73 18.82
CA ILE A 297 -36.00 11.76 19.32
C ILE A 297 -36.34 13.11 18.69
N TRP A 298 -36.27 14.17 19.48
CA TRP A 298 -36.45 15.54 19.03
C TRP A 298 -35.08 16.19 18.93
N LEU A 299 -34.64 16.40 17.69
CA LEU A 299 -33.31 16.87 17.33
C LEU A 299 -33.40 18.23 16.64
N ARG A 300 -32.55 19.17 17.06
CA ARG A 300 -32.32 20.44 16.37
C ARG A 300 -30.84 20.53 16.05
N VAL A 301 -30.53 20.98 14.84
CA VAL A 301 -29.15 21.25 14.41
C VAL A 301 -29.05 22.72 14.07
N ASN A 302 -28.08 23.41 14.67
CA ASN A 302 -27.74 24.79 14.38
C ASN A 302 -26.32 24.85 13.82
N PRO A 303 -26.04 25.77 12.89
CA PRO A 303 -24.67 26.09 12.55
C PRO A 303 -23.98 26.72 13.77
N LEU A 304 -22.74 26.32 14.05
CA LEU A 304 -21.91 27.09 14.98
C LEU A 304 -21.41 28.30 14.19
N GLU A 305 -21.98 29.48 14.47
CA GLU A 305 -21.39 30.70 13.93
C GLU A 305 -19.99 30.81 14.54
N ASP A 306 -18.96 30.84 13.68
CA ASP A 306 -17.64 31.29 14.07
C ASP A 306 -17.77 32.78 14.40
N GLY A 307 -18.33 33.07 15.58
CA GLY A 307 -18.66 34.41 16.02
C GLY A 307 -17.42 35.25 15.81
N GLU A 308 -17.54 36.25 14.93
CA GLU A 308 -16.46 37.02 14.32
C GLU A 308 -15.11 36.63 14.91
N GLN A 309 -14.45 35.63 14.31
CA GLN A 309 -13.01 35.53 14.46
C GLN A 309 -12.49 36.87 13.96
N GLN A 310 -12.38 37.87 14.86
CA GLN A 310 -11.48 38.98 14.67
C GLN A 310 -10.21 38.29 14.23
N PRO A 311 -9.76 38.48 12.97
CA PRO A 311 -8.52 37.90 12.56
C PRO A 311 -7.54 38.34 13.64
N LEU A 312 -6.94 37.37 14.34
CA LEU A 312 -5.77 37.63 15.15
C LEU A 312 -4.77 38.15 14.14
N THR A 313 -4.80 39.47 13.93
CA THR A 313 -3.79 40.20 13.22
C THR A 313 -2.54 39.79 13.96
N SER A 314 -1.71 39.06 13.22
CA SER A 314 -0.38 38.67 13.60
C SER A 314 0.40 39.95 13.93
N GLY A 315 0.22 40.45 15.14
CA GLY A 315 1.11 41.37 15.82
C GLY A 315 2.33 40.58 16.27
N LEU A 316 3.11 40.11 15.31
CA LEU A 316 4.50 39.77 15.49
C LEU A 316 5.30 40.90 14.82
N CYS A 317 5.65 41.87 15.66
CA CYS A 317 6.95 42.54 15.56
C CYS A 317 8.07 41.49 15.67
#